data_AF-A0A3A0G739-F1
#
_entry.id   AF-A0A3A0G739-F1
#
_cell.length_a   1.000
_cell.length_b   1.000
_cell.length_c   1.000
_cell.angle_alpha   90.00
_cell.angle_beta   90.00
_cell.angle_gamma   90.00
#
_symmetry.space_group_name_H-M   'P 1'
#
loop_
_entity.id
_entity.type
_entity.pdbx_description
1 polymer ?
#
loop_
_entity_poly.entity_id
_entity_poly.type
_entity_poly.pdbx_seq_one_letter_code
_entity_poly.pdbx_strand_id
1 'polypeptide(L)'
;MQVAFFLSDAVAADPAGGVALDGLVAHGIEPIILVPSAGGPLGTPADGGWRQMVLASDRLADGDPIWSAGAGRGMSGGGVAGAFVVCRDARDAACAAEHGCRVVIVLGDRLLDEVMGPEEPVWKDVSVAPDLAAAARYVADEVAETVRSGPFPFQQSAREERPAVTALSAGDMAKVFGIVVSAGVAVSLGITYLLRDIYQTYTFPPIAYWLTFQFIDQTWRGILFLLIGTAIGLLAPRLVRRVMRPPSYR
;
A
#
# COMPACT_ATOMS: atom_id res chain seq x y z
N MET A 1 -29.19 -0.90 3.27
CA MET A 1 -29.21 -1.96 2.24
C MET A 1 -27.81 -2.04 1.68
N GLN A 2 -27.15 -3.21 1.73
CA GLN A 2 -25.78 -3.35 1.26
C GLN A 2 -25.77 -3.67 -0.23
N VAL A 3 -24.82 -3.10 -0.96
CA VAL A 3 -24.68 -3.25 -2.41
C VAL A 3 -23.36 -3.96 -2.69
N ALA A 4 -23.40 -4.93 -3.60
CA ALA A 4 -22.23 -5.63 -4.09
C ALA A 4 -22.15 -5.49 -5.61
N PHE A 5 -21.05 -4.92 -6.11
CA PHE A 5 -20.81 -4.74 -7.53
C PHE A 5 -20.03 -5.92 -8.10
N PHE A 6 -20.52 -6.46 -9.20
CA PHE A 6 -19.91 -7.58 -9.90
C PHE A 6 -19.48 -7.13 -11.29
N LEU A 7 -18.21 -7.28 -11.63
CA LEU A 7 -17.78 -7.01 -13.00
C LEU A 7 -18.25 -8.13 -13.93
N SER A 8 -18.70 -7.76 -15.14
CA SER A 8 -19.29 -8.70 -16.09
C SER A 8 -18.37 -9.86 -16.46
N ASP A 9 -17.07 -9.62 -16.50
CA ASP A 9 -16.04 -10.63 -16.79
C ASP A 9 -15.94 -11.68 -15.66
N ALA A 10 -16.10 -11.25 -14.41
CA ALA A 10 -16.19 -12.15 -13.26
C ALA A 10 -17.41 -13.07 -13.35
N VAL A 11 -18.57 -12.51 -13.72
CA VAL A 11 -19.83 -13.26 -13.85
C VAL A 11 -19.83 -14.17 -15.08
N ALA A 12 -19.40 -13.67 -16.23
CA ALA A 12 -19.44 -14.42 -17.49
C ALA A 12 -18.53 -15.65 -17.49
N ALA A 13 -17.47 -15.62 -16.69
CA ALA A 13 -16.50 -16.71 -16.62
C ALA A 13 -16.89 -17.82 -15.64
N ASP A 14 -17.98 -17.68 -14.89
CA ASP A 14 -18.50 -18.72 -13.99
C ASP A 14 -19.93 -19.12 -14.43
N PRO A 15 -20.14 -20.37 -14.92
CA PRO A 15 -21.46 -20.83 -15.34
C PRO A 15 -22.48 -20.88 -14.20
N ALA A 16 -22.03 -20.95 -12.94
CA ALA A 16 -22.88 -20.90 -11.75
C ALA A 16 -23.10 -19.47 -11.23
N GLY A 17 -22.66 -18.44 -11.97
CA GLY A 17 -22.71 -17.05 -11.52
C GLY A 17 -24.12 -16.59 -11.13
N GLY A 18 -25.16 -17.00 -11.87
CA GLY A 18 -26.55 -16.69 -11.52
C GLY A 18 -26.96 -17.20 -10.13
N VAL A 19 -26.62 -18.46 -9.80
CA VAL A 19 -26.93 -19.07 -8.50
C VAL A 19 -26.21 -18.35 -7.36
N ALA A 20 -24.96 -17.93 -7.58
CA ALA A 20 -24.20 -17.15 -6.61
C ALA A 20 -24.85 -15.79 -6.31
N LEU A 21 -25.34 -15.10 -7.36
CA LEU A 21 -26.05 -13.82 -7.21
C LEU A 21 -27.39 -13.99 -6.50
N ASP A 22 -28.15 -15.04 -6.81
CA ASP A 22 -29.42 -15.34 -6.13
C ASP A 22 -29.22 -15.61 -4.63
N GLY A 23 -28.10 -16.27 -4.28
CA GLY A 23 -27.69 -16.45 -2.88
C GLY A 23 -27.50 -15.11 -2.15
N LEU A 24 -26.87 -14.12 -2.78
CA LEU A 24 -26.69 -12.79 -2.18
C LEU A 24 -28.01 -12.07 -1.95
N VAL A 25 -28.95 -12.18 -2.89
CA VAL A 25 -30.30 -11.61 -2.76
C VAL A 25 -31.02 -12.22 -1.56
N ALA A 26 -30.90 -13.54 -1.33
CA ALA A 26 -31.45 -14.21 -0.17
C ALA A 26 -30.87 -13.69 1.17
N HIS A 27 -29.65 -13.16 1.15
CA HIS A 27 -28.99 -12.51 2.29
C HIS A 27 -29.30 -10.99 2.40
N GLY A 28 -30.20 -10.45 1.57
CA GLY A 28 -30.58 -9.04 1.58
C GLY A 28 -29.49 -8.11 1.01
N ILE A 29 -28.56 -8.66 0.25
CA ILE A 29 -27.49 -7.92 -0.44
C ILE A 29 -27.98 -7.69 -1.87
N GLU A 30 -27.81 -6.47 -2.37
CA GLU A 30 -28.19 -6.13 -3.72
C GLU A 30 -27.00 -6.26 -4.69
N PRO A 31 -26.92 -7.35 -5.48
CA PRO A 31 -25.97 -7.47 -6.56
C PRO A 31 -26.27 -6.51 -7.72
N ILE A 32 -25.27 -5.75 -8.12
CA ILE A 32 -25.28 -4.89 -9.31
C ILE A 32 -24.17 -5.33 -10.25
N ILE A 33 -24.52 -5.80 -11.44
CA ILE A 33 -23.55 -6.22 -12.44
C ILE A 33 -23.14 -5.02 -13.29
N LEU A 34 -21.85 -4.70 -13.31
CA LEU A 34 -21.26 -3.67 -14.16
C LEU A 34 -20.86 -4.28 -15.49
N VAL A 35 -21.47 -3.80 -16.57
CA VAL A 35 -21.24 -4.35 -17.91
C VAL A 35 -20.74 -3.26 -18.85
N PRO A 36 -19.60 -3.44 -19.52
CA PRO A 36 -19.15 -2.49 -20.53
C PRO A 36 -20.13 -2.51 -21.70
N SER A 37 -20.47 -1.36 -22.28
CA SER A 37 -21.52 -1.29 -23.29
C SER A 37 -21.23 -2.07 -24.57
N ALA A 38 -19.97 -2.44 -24.82
CA ALA A 38 -19.59 -3.31 -25.92
C ALA A 38 -19.98 -4.79 -25.70
N GLY A 39 -20.19 -5.23 -24.45
CA GLY A 39 -20.45 -6.63 -24.10
C GLY A 39 -21.90 -7.10 -24.32
N GLY A 40 -22.83 -6.19 -24.60
CA GLY A 40 -24.26 -6.48 -24.66
C GLY A 40 -24.85 -6.80 -23.27
N PRO A 41 -26.19 -6.91 -23.14
CA PRO A 41 -26.80 -7.31 -21.88
C PRO A 41 -26.44 -8.75 -21.53
N LEU A 42 -25.91 -8.99 -20.32
CA LEU A 42 -26.00 -10.32 -19.70
C LEU A 42 -27.50 -10.57 -19.50
N GLY A 43 -28.03 -11.71 -19.96
CA GLY A 43 -29.47 -11.95 -20.08
C GLY A 43 -30.30 -11.48 -18.88
N THR A 44 -31.56 -11.11 -19.11
CA THR A 44 -32.43 -10.62 -18.03
C THR A 44 -32.54 -11.66 -16.91
N PRO A 45 -32.38 -11.28 -15.63
CA PRO A 45 -32.62 -12.19 -14.52
C PRO A 45 -34.03 -12.77 -14.66
N ALA A 46 -34.16 -14.09 -14.48
CA ALA A 46 -35.46 -14.76 -14.57
C ALA A 46 -36.48 -14.18 -13.58
N ASP A 47 -36.01 -13.69 -12.41
CA ASP A 47 -36.87 -13.29 -11.29
C ASP A 47 -36.55 -11.90 -10.69
N GLY A 48 -35.79 -11.04 -11.39
CA GLY A 48 -35.63 -9.63 -11.02
C GLY A 48 -34.81 -9.32 -9.74
N GLY A 49 -34.09 -10.30 -9.17
CA GLY A 49 -33.34 -10.14 -7.92
C GLY A 49 -32.08 -9.28 -8.01
N TRP A 50 -31.50 -9.12 -9.21
CA TRP A 50 -30.25 -8.37 -9.41
C TRP A 50 -30.37 -7.36 -10.54
N ARG A 51 -29.57 -6.28 -10.48
CA ARG A 51 -29.61 -5.18 -11.46
C ARG A 51 -28.38 -5.20 -12.35
N GLN A 52 -28.55 -4.86 -13.63
CA GLN A 52 -27.45 -4.63 -14.55
C GLN A 52 -27.27 -3.13 -14.78
N MET A 53 -26.04 -2.64 -14.65
CA MET A 53 -25.67 -1.26 -14.99
C MET A 53 -24.70 -1.27 -16.16
N VAL A 54 -25.14 -0.72 -17.29
CA VAL A 54 -24.32 -0.61 -18.49
C VAL A 54 -23.45 0.63 -18.42
N LEU A 55 -22.13 0.45 -18.47
CA LEU A 55 -21.13 1.52 -18.52
C LEU A 55 -20.87 1.87 -19.99
N ALA A 56 -21.16 3.09 -20.43
CA ALA A 56 -20.95 3.42 -21.85
C ALA A 56 -19.44 3.43 -22.18
N SER A 57 -19.11 2.80 -23.31
CA SER A 57 -17.76 2.45 -23.78
C SER A 57 -17.02 3.59 -24.46
N ASP A 58 -17.59 4.79 -24.55
CA ASP A 58 -16.99 5.91 -25.26
C ASP A 58 -15.68 6.41 -24.61
N ARG A 59 -15.31 5.86 -23.45
CA ARG A 59 -14.09 6.20 -22.71
C ARG A 59 -13.29 5.02 -22.14
N LEU A 60 -13.70 3.77 -22.36
CA LEU A 60 -12.83 2.64 -22.01
C LEU A 60 -11.88 2.40 -23.17
N ALA A 61 -10.61 2.81 -23.02
CA ALA A 61 -9.58 2.28 -23.88
C ALA A 61 -9.45 0.77 -23.64
N ASP A 62 -8.95 0.05 -24.65
CA ASP A 62 -8.74 -1.38 -24.53
C ASP A 62 -7.76 -1.67 -23.37
N GLY A 63 -8.23 -2.40 -22.36
CA GLY A 63 -7.48 -2.69 -21.13
C GLY A 63 -7.62 -1.68 -19.98
N ASP A 64 -8.52 -0.68 -20.08
CA ASP A 64 -8.88 0.16 -18.94
C ASP A 64 -9.74 -0.63 -17.93
N PRO A 65 -9.51 -0.47 -16.62
CA PRO A 65 -10.30 -1.15 -15.59
C PRO A 65 -11.77 -0.72 -15.67
N ILE A 66 -12.69 -1.68 -15.77
CA ILE A 66 -14.14 -1.47 -15.84
C ILE A 66 -14.63 -0.62 -14.67
N TRP A 67 -14.07 -0.82 -13.47
CA TRP A 67 -14.43 -0.05 -12.29
C TRP A 67 -14.10 1.44 -12.43
N SER A 68 -12.99 1.80 -13.07
CA SER A 68 -12.60 3.20 -13.25
C SER A 68 -13.62 3.99 -14.09
N ALA A 69 -14.20 3.34 -15.10
CA ALA A 69 -15.25 3.91 -15.92
C ALA A 69 -16.58 4.07 -15.15
N GLY A 70 -16.87 3.16 -14.23
CA GLY A 70 -18.03 3.23 -13.34
C GLY A 70 -17.91 4.33 -12.28
N ALA A 71 -16.75 4.42 -11.63
CA ALA A 71 -16.46 5.39 -10.58
C ALA A 71 -16.70 6.85 -11.06
N GLY A 72 -16.32 7.15 -12.31
CA GLY A 72 -16.49 8.48 -12.92
C GLY A 72 -17.95 8.90 -13.19
N ARG A 73 -18.93 7.99 -13.12
CA ARG A 73 -20.35 8.26 -13.44
C ARG A 73 -21.25 8.58 -12.24
N GLY A 74 -20.67 9.08 -11.16
CA GLY A 74 -21.44 9.49 -9.97
C GLY A 74 -21.58 8.40 -8.90
N MET A 75 -20.87 7.28 -9.06
CA MET A 75 -20.63 6.34 -7.95
C MET A 75 -19.78 6.99 -6.84
N SER A 76 -19.07 8.09 -7.13
CA SER A 76 -18.28 8.90 -6.20
C SER A 76 -19.10 9.68 -5.15
N GLY A 77 -20.43 9.69 -5.22
CA GLY A 77 -21.30 10.36 -4.25
C GLY A 77 -21.44 9.60 -2.94
N GLY A 78 -20.36 9.39 -2.18
CA GLY A 78 -20.35 8.85 -0.80
C GLY A 78 -20.94 7.45 -0.57
N GLY A 79 -21.63 6.86 -1.54
CA GLY A 79 -22.45 5.66 -1.39
C GLY A 79 -21.74 4.35 -1.76
N VAL A 80 -20.60 4.39 -2.45
CA VAL A 80 -19.78 3.19 -2.73
C VAL A 80 -18.71 2.91 -1.68
N ALA A 81 -18.44 3.89 -0.83
CA ALA A 81 -17.54 3.75 0.29
C ALA A 81 -18.00 2.60 1.21
N GLY A 82 -17.28 1.49 1.21
CA GLY A 82 -17.61 0.28 1.96
C GLY A 82 -18.51 -0.72 1.25
N ALA A 83 -18.89 -0.48 -0.01
CA ALA A 83 -19.52 -1.47 -0.88
C ALA A 83 -18.53 -2.57 -1.26
N PHE A 84 -19.05 -3.74 -1.63
CA PHE A 84 -18.22 -4.84 -2.11
C PHE A 84 -18.02 -4.72 -3.63
N VAL A 85 -16.82 -4.98 -4.11
CA VAL A 85 -16.49 -5.08 -5.54
C VAL A 85 -15.86 -6.44 -5.79
N VAL A 86 -16.49 -7.21 -6.67
CA VAL A 86 -16.03 -8.53 -7.09
C VAL A 86 -15.54 -8.46 -8.52
N CYS A 87 -14.24 -8.73 -8.71
CA CYS A 87 -13.55 -8.55 -9.99
C CYS A 87 -12.55 -9.67 -10.27
N ARG A 88 -12.06 -9.77 -11.51
CA ARG A 88 -11.01 -10.72 -11.92
C ARG A 88 -9.66 -10.06 -12.17
N ASP A 89 -9.62 -8.75 -12.41
CA ASP A 89 -8.40 -8.01 -12.73
C ASP A 89 -7.87 -7.25 -11.50
N ALA A 90 -6.54 -7.27 -11.32
CA ALA A 90 -5.89 -6.60 -10.20
C ALA A 90 -5.91 -5.06 -10.31
N ARG A 91 -6.02 -4.51 -11.52
CA ARG A 91 -6.16 -3.06 -11.76
C ARG A 91 -7.54 -2.58 -11.35
N ASP A 92 -8.58 -3.37 -11.65
CA ASP A 92 -9.94 -3.12 -11.17
C ASP A 92 -10.00 -3.18 -9.65
N ALA A 93 -9.34 -4.18 -9.06
CA ALA A 93 -9.22 -4.30 -7.62
C ALA A 93 -8.53 -3.09 -6.98
N ALA A 94 -7.37 -2.69 -7.52
CA ALA A 94 -6.64 -1.52 -7.05
C ALA A 94 -7.49 -0.25 -7.14
N CYS A 95 -8.16 -0.04 -8.27
CA CYS A 95 -9.02 1.12 -8.49
C CYS A 95 -10.20 1.13 -7.51
N ALA A 96 -10.85 -0.02 -7.27
CA ALA A 96 -11.94 -0.13 -6.30
C ALA A 96 -11.49 0.12 -4.86
N ALA A 97 -10.32 -0.40 -4.49
CA ALA A 97 -9.72 -0.18 -3.18
C ALA A 97 -9.38 1.30 -2.94
N GLU A 98 -8.86 2.02 -3.94
CA GLU A 98 -8.61 3.47 -3.86
C GLU A 98 -9.90 4.29 -3.60
N HIS A 99 -11.05 3.78 -4.03
CA HIS A 99 -12.36 4.37 -3.76
C HIS A 99 -12.97 3.91 -2.43
N GLY A 100 -12.20 3.17 -1.61
CA GLY A 100 -12.61 2.68 -0.31
C GLY A 100 -13.70 1.60 -0.37
N CYS A 101 -13.75 0.84 -1.46
CA CYS A 101 -14.55 -0.38 -1.57
C CYS A 101 -13.82 -1.56 -0.93
N ARG A 102 -14.58 -2.59 -0.55
CA ARG A 102 -14.04 -3.89 -0.11
C ARG A 102 -13.94 -4.79 -1.32
N VAL A 103 -12.75 -5.29 -1.63
CA VAL A 103 -12.52 -5.98 -2.89
C VAL A 103 -12.36 -7.48 -2.67
N VAL A 104 -13.03 -8.25 -3.52
CA VAL A 104 -12.86 -9.70 -3.62
C VAL A 104 -12.42 -10.05 -5.04
N ILE A 105 -11.22 -10.62 -5.18
CA ILE A 105 -10.71 -11.08 -6.48
C ILE A 105 -11.11 -12.52 -6.71
N VAL A 106 -11.73 -12.80 -7.86
CA VAL A 106 -12.05 -14.16 -8.32
C VAL A 106 -10.92 -14.67 -9.22
N LEU A 107 -10.27 -15.75 -8.81
CA LEU A 107 -9.19 -16.36 -9.58
C LEU A 107 -9.73 -17.15 -10.79
N GLY A 108 -10.74 -18.00 -10.56
CA GLY A 108 -11.09 -19.08 -11.48
C GLY A 108 -9.95 -20.08 -11.55
N ASP A 109 -9.57 -20.47 -12.77
CA ASP A 109 -8.45 -21.39 -13.01
C ASP A 109 -7.06 -20.71 -13.00
N ARG A 110 -6.99 -19.41 -12.73
CA ARG A 110 -5.73 -18.64 -12.73
C ARG A 110 -5.01 -18.76 -11.40
N LEU A 111 -3.68 -18.69 -11.43
CA LEU A 111 -2.88 -18.60 -10.21
C LEU A 111 -2.89 -17.17 -9.65
N LEU A 112 -2.68 -17.05 -8.34
CA LEU A 112 -2.61 -15.73 -7.68
C LEU A 112 -1.52 -14.84 -8.32
N ASP A 113 -0.34 -15.41 -8.57
CA ASP A 113 0.81 -14.70 -9.16
C ASP A 113 0.54 -14.24 -10.61
N GLU A 114 -0.36 -14.92 -11.33
CA GLU A 114 -0.77 -14.51 -12.68
C GLU A 114 -1.67 -13.27 -12.65
N VAL A 115 -2.50 -13.16 -11.62
CA VAL A 115 -3.46 -12.04 -11.46
C VAL A 115 -2.80 -10.85 -10.81
N MET A 116 -2.02 -11.08 -9.75
CA MET A 116 -1.40 -10.04 -8.93
C MET A 116 -0.04 -9.58 -9.46
N GLY A 117 0.57 -10.41 -10.31
CA GLY A 117 1.96 -10.28 -10.67
C GLY A 117 2.90 -10.79 -9.57
N PRO A 118 4.21 -10.80 -9.84
CA PRO A 118 5.23 -11.28 -8.89
C PRO A 118 5.51 -10.30 -7.75
N GLU A 119 5.01 -9.07 -7.83
CA GLU A 119 5.21 -8.03 -6.82
C GLU A 119 4.07 -8.07 -5.78
N GLU A 120 4.41 -7.98 -4.50
CA GLU A 120 3.39 -7.85 -3.45
C GLU A 120 2.57 -6.57 -3.71
N PRO A 121 1.23 -6.66 -3.84
CA PRO A 121 0.39 -5.49 -4.06
C PRO A 121 0.55 -4.50 -2.91
N VAL A 122 0.51 -3.21 -3.24
CA VAL A 122 0.63 -2.12 -2.24
C VAL A 122 -0.56 -2.13 -1.26
N TRP A 123 -1.70 -2.66 -1.69
CA TRP A 123 -2.91 -2.84 -0.89
C TRP A 123 -2.93 -4.23 -0.23
N LYS A 124 -3.17 -4.28 1.10
CA LYS A 124 -3.09 -5.50 1.91
C LYS A 124 -4.44 -6.10 2.33
N ASP A 125 -5.53 -5.43 1.98
CA ASP A 125 -6.88 -5.73 2.47
C ASP A 125 -7.81 -6.20 1.32
N VAL A 126 -7.36 -7.21 0.56
CA VAL A 126 -8.16 -7.76 -0.53
C VAL A 126 -8.31 -9.25 -0.36
N SER A 127 -9.56 -9.68 -0.35
CA SER A 127 -9.91 -11.09 -0.27
C SER A 127 -9.73 -11.75 -1.63
N VAL A 128 -9.28 -13.00 -1.63
CA VAL A 128 -9.11 -13.79 -2.85
C VAL A 128 -10.01 -15.02 -2.76
N ALA A 129 -10.86 -15.20 -3.77
CA ALA A 129 -11.78 -16.32 -3.89
C ALA A 129 -11.41 -17.19 -5.09
N PRO A 130 -11.50 -18.52 -4.98
CA PRO A 130 -11.24 -19.43 -6.09
C PRO A 130 -12.27 -19.28 -7.22
N ASP A 131 -13.53 -19.03 -6.90
CA ASP A 131 -14.64 -18.94 -7.84
C ASP A 131 -15.67 -17.88 -7.39
N LEU A 132 -16.68 -17.62 -8.23
CA LEU A 132 -17.68 -16.59 -7.94
C LEU A 132 -18.58 -16.99 -6.77
N ALA A 133 -18.87 -18.29 -6.61
CA ALA A 133 -19.66 -18.80 -5.50
C ALA A 133 -18.96 -18.57 -4.15
N ALA A 134 -17.65 -18.79 -4.07
CA ALA A 134 -16.84 -18.51 -2.90
C ALA A 134 -16.76 -17.01 -2.60
N ALA A 135 -16.60 -16.17 -3.64
CA ALA A 135 -16.65 -14.73 -3.47
C ALA A 135 -17.99 -14.25 -2.91
N ALA A 136 -19.11 -14.76 -3.44
CA ALA A 136 -20.45 -14.47 -2.94
C ALA A 136 -20.62 -14.91 -1.47
N ARG A 137 -20.12 -16.09 -1.09
CA ARG A 137 -20.12 -16.53 0.32
C ARG A 137 -19.32 -15.59 1.22
N TYR A 138 -18.11 -15.19 0.82
CA TYR A 138 -17.30 -14.26 1.60
C TYR A 138 -18.01 -12.92 1.83
N VAL A 139 -18.62 -12.38 0.78
CA VAL A 139 -19.43 -11.16 0.88
C VAL A 139 -20.59 -11.38 1.86
N ALA A 140 -21.36 -12.47 1.70
CA ALA A 140 -22.50 -12.78 2.58
C ALA A 140 -22.09 -12.96 4.04
N ASP A 141 -21.01 -13.70 4.29
CA ASP A 141 -20.46 -13.94 5.63
C ASP A 141 -19.99 -12.64 6.28
N GLU A 142 -19.30 -11.77 5.53
CA GLU A 142 -18.83 -10.48 6.06
C GLU A 142 -20.00 -9.52 6.34
N VAL A 143 -21.04 -9.50 5.50
CA VAL A 143 -22.27 -8.75 5.76
C VAL A 143 -22.95 -9.26 7.02
N ALA A 144 -23.11 -10.58 7.16
CA ALA A 144 -23.73 -11.21 8.32
C ALA A 144 -22.92 -10.95 9.60
N GLU A 145 -21.59 -10.99 9.52
CA GLU A 145 -20.68 -10.67 10.62
C GLU A 145 -20.80 -9.21 11.05
N THR A 146 -20.87 -8.30 10.08
CA THR A 146 -21.03 -6.86 10.33
C THR A 146 -22.36 -6.60 11.05
N VAL A 147 -23.44 -7.28 10.63
CA VAL A 147 -24.75 -7.18 11.29
C VAL A 147 -24.71 -7.76 12.70
N ARG A 148 -24.07 -8.93 12.88
CA ARG A 148 -23.97 -9.62 14.17
C ARG A 148 -23.11 -8.86 15.18
N SER A 149 -21.98 -8.34 14.74
CA SER A 149 -21.05 -7.56 15.57
C SER A 149 -21.63 -6.18 15.93
N GLY A 150 -22.59 -5.70 15.13
CA GLY A 150 -23.11 -4.35 15.25
C GLY A 150 -22.06 -3.29 14.86
N PRO A 151 -22.38 -2.00 15.02
CA PRO A 151 -21.41 -0.93 14.83
C PRO A 151 -20.27 -1.12 15.83
N PHE A 152 -19.07 -1.45 15.33
CA PHE A 152 -17.90 -1.52 16.19
C PHE A 152 -17.71 -0.15 16.87
N PRO A 153 -17.64 -0.07 18.21
CA PRO A 153 -17.60 1.21 18.93
C PRO A 153 -16.36 2.07 18.58
N PHE A 154 -15.36 1.47 17.93
CA PHE A 154 -14.15 2.15 17.47
C PHE A 154 -14.11 2.45 15.96
N GLN A 155 -15.10 2.00 15.17
CA GLN A 155 -15.10 2.23 13.72
C GLN A 155 -15.63 3.61 13.32
N GLN A 156 -16.46 4.25 14.14
CA GLN A 156 -16.97 5.61 13.84
C GLN A 156 -15.88 6.69 13.82
N SER A 157 -14.74 6.45 14.49
CA SER A 157 -13.59 7.35 14.52
C SER A 157 -12.43 6.93 13.61
N ALA A 158 -12.52 5.78 12.91
CA ALA A 158 -11.40 5.24 12.13
C ALA A 158 -11.52 5.47 10.60
N ARG A 159 -12.66 5.99 10.15
CA ARG A 159 -12.83 6.58 8.81
C ARG A 159 -13.01 8.10 8.88
N GLU A 160 -12.61 8.74 9.98
CA GLU A 160 -11.94 10.02 9.83
C GLU A 160 -10.76 9.76 8.91
N GLU A 161 -10.68 10.49 7.79
CA GLU A 161 -9.57 10.48 6.84
C GLU A 161 -8.30 10.09 7.57
N ARG A 162 -7.75 8.91 7.32
CA ARG A 162 -6.42 8.56 7.83
C ARG A 162 -5.56 9.72 7.34
N PRO A 163 -5.12 10.65 8.21
CA PRO A 163 -4.51 11.89 7.74
C PRO A 163 -3.36 11.40 6.89
N ALA A 164 -3.36 11.77 5.60
CA ALA A 164 -2.39 11.28 4.64
C ALA A 164 -1.05 11.31 5.36
N VAL A 165 -0.47 10.13 5.62
CA VAL A 165 0.72 10.02 6.48
C VAL A 165 1.66 11.04 5.92
N THR A 166 1.85 12.13 6.66
CA THR A 166 2.50 13.31 6.09
C THR A 166 3.94 12.86 5.97
N ALA A 167 4.31 12.38 4.79
CA ALA A 167 5.64 11.90 4.52
C ALA A 167 6.55 13.03 4.96
N LEU A 168 7.45 12.74 5.90
CA LEU A 168 8.29 13.76 6.51
C LEU A 168 8.90 14.59 5.37
N SER A 169 8.55 15.87 5.31
CA SER A 169 8.97 16.72 4.21
C SER A 169 10.49 16.67 4.11
N ALA A 170 11.04 16.75 2.90
CA ALA A 170 12.49 16.84 2.71
C ALA A 170 13.10 17.96 3.59
N GLY A 171 12.33 19.03 3.83
CA GLY A 171 12.70 20.11 4.75
C GLY A 171 12.75 19.67 6.22
N ASP A 172 11.82 18.83 6.67
CA ASP A 172 11.80 18.35 8.06
C ASP A 172 12.90 17.31 8.30
N MET A 173 13.17 16.45 7.31
CA MET A 173 14.34 15.56 7.35
C MET A 173 15.65 16.34 7.42
N ALA A 174 15.78 17.43 6.64
CA ALA A 174 16.97 18.27 6.68
C ALA A 174 17.15 18.95 8.06
N LYS A 175 16.06 19.41 8.69
CA LYS A 175 16.10 19.98 10.05
C LYS A 175 16.52 18.93 11.07
N VAL A 176 15.92 17.75 11.06
CA VAL A 176 16.27 16.65 11.98
C VAL A 176 17.73 16.27 11.81
N PHE A 177 18.19 16.12 10.56
CA PHE A 177 19.59 15.83 10.27
C PHE A 177 20.53 16.93 10.77
N GLY A 178 20.19 18.20 10.55
CA GLY A 178 20.97 19.33 11.06
C GLY A 178 21.08 19.36 12.59
N ILE A 179 19.99 19.04 13.29
CA ILE A 179 19.98 18.93 14.76
C ILE A 179 20.89 17.78 15.21
N VAL A 180 20.76 16.60 14.61
CA VAL A 180 21.58 15.43 14.98
C VAL A 180 23.07 15.70 14.72
N VAL A 181 23.41 16.29 13.56
CA VAL A 181 24.80 16.63 13.22
C VAL A 181 25.38 17.67 14.18
N SER A 182 24.63 18.74 14.46
CA SER A 182 25.11 19.78 15.38
C SER A 182 25.29 19.26 16.81
N ALA A 183 24.37 18.42 17.31
CA ALA A 183 24.50 17.75 18.59
C ALA A 183 25.74 16.83 18.63
N GLY A 184 25.96 16.04 17.57
CA GLY A 184 27.15 15.18 17.47
C GLY A 184 28.46 15.97 17.47
N VAL A 185 28.51 17.10 16.75
CA VAL A 185 29.68 17.99 16.73
C VAL A 185 29.93 18.60 18.12
N ALA A 186 28.89 19.07 18.81
CA ALA A 186 29.02 19.63 20.14
C ALA A 186 29.55 18.60 21.16
N VAL A 187 29.05 17.37 21.12
CA VAL A 187 29.54 16.27 21.97
C VAL A 187 30.99 15.92 21.64
N SER A 188 31.34 15.81 20.36
CA SER A 188 32.71 15.53 19.93
C SER A 188 33.71 16.61 20.38
N LEU A 189 33.30 17.88 20.33
CA LEU A 189 34.07 19.01 20.87
C LEU A 189 34.27 18.88 22.38
N GLY A 190 33.21 18.58 23.14
CA GLY A 190 33.30 18.37 24.59
C GLY A 190 34.29 17.26 24.96
N ILE A 191 34.22 16.12 24.28
CA ILE A 191 35.16 15.00 24.47
C ILE A 191 36.58 15.43 24.10
N THR A 192 36.77 16.18 23.02
CA THR A 192 38.09 16.65 22.59
C THR A 192 38.72 17.59 23.63
N TYR A 193 37.94 18.51 24.20
CA TYR A 193 38.40 19.38 25.28
C TYR A 193 38.76 18.60 26.54
N LEU A 194 37.92 17.65 26.94
CA LEU A 194 38.18 16.78 28.08
C LEU A 194 39.47 15.96 27.87
N LEU A 195 39.65 15.36 26.69
CA LEU A 195 40.86 14.63 26.37
C LEU A 195 42.09 15.54 26.41
N ARG A 196 42.00 16.75 25.83
CA ARG A 196 43.10 17.72 25.86
C ARG A 196 43.54 18.03 27.29
N ASP A 197 42.59 18.23 28.20
CA ASP A 197 42.87 18.49 29.62
C ASP A 197 43.61 17.31 30.27
N ILE A 198 43.13 16.09 30.03
CA ILE A 198 43.78 14.86 30.54
C ILE A 198 45.20 14.71 29.97
N TYR A 199 45.42 15.03 28.69
CA TYR A 199 46.76 15.01 28.06
C TYR A 199 47.72 16.05 28.62
N GLN A 200 47.22 17.13 29.20
CA GLN A 200 48.05 18.16 29.82
C GLN A 200 48.37 17.82 31.28
N THR A 201 47.51 17.08 31.95
CA THR A 201 47.66 16.73 33.38
C THR A 201 48.31 15.38 33.63
N TYR A 202 48.16 14.41 32.71
CA TYR A 202 48.67 13.05 32.89
C TYR A 202 49.72 12.65 31.84
N THR A 203 50.81 12.04 32.31
CA THR A 203 51.79 11.37 31.44
C THR A 203 51.26 10.00 31.01
N PHE A 204 50.92 9.89 29.73
CA PHE A 204 50.39 8.66 29.17
C PHE A 204 51.48 7.59 28.92
N PRO A 205 51.13 6.30 29.01
CA PRO A 205 52.03 5.22 28.64
C PRO A 205 52.38 5.24 27.14
N PRO A 206 53.57 4.73 26.74
CA PRO A 206 54.06 4.82 25.36
C PRO A 206 53.14 4.24 24.28
N ILE A 207 52.28 3.28 24.63
CA ILE A 207 51.36 2.67 23.66
C ILE A 207 50.32 3.66 23.11
N ALA A 208 49.95 4.68 23.90
CA ALA A 208 49.00 5.71 23.49
C ALA A 208 49.52 6.53 22.29
N TYR A 209 50.85 6.68 22.16
CA TYR A 209 51.50 7.36 21.04
C TYR A 209 51.15 6.72 19.69
N TRP A 210 51.18 5.38 19.63
CA TRP A 210 50.87 4.62 18.43
C TRP A 210 49.37 4.57 18.15
N LEU A 211 48.55 4.37 19.18
CA LEU A 211 47.10 4.25 19.04
C LEU A 211 46.44 5.56 18.56
N THR A 212 46.98 6.71 18.97
CA THR A 212 46.43 8.04 18.63
C THR A 212 47.14 8.72 17.46
N PHE A 213 48.03 8.01 16.77
CA PHE A 213 48.82 8.51 15.65
C PHE A 213 49.58 9.81 15.97
N GLN A 214 50.18 9.91 17.16
CA GLN A 214 50.89 11.13 17.58
C GLN A 214 52.17 11.41 16.78
N PHE A 215 52.70 10.44 16.05
CA PHE A 215 53.84 10.65 15.14
C PHE A 215 53.50 11.50 13.91
N ILE A 216 52.21 11.76 13.64
CA ILE A 216 51.74 12.62 12.57
C ILE A 216 51.55 14.03 13.13
N ASP A 217 52.05 15.04 12.42
CA ASP A 217 51.81 16.45 12.77
C ASP A 217 50.31 16.71 12.96
N GLN A 218 49.98 17.57 13.92
CA GLN A 218 48.61 17.86 14.31
C GLN A 218 47.76 18.31 13.11
N THR A 219 48.34 19.09 12.20
CA THR A 219 47.67 19.61 11.00
C THR A 219 47.30 18.48 10.06
N TRP A 220 48.25 17.59 9.76
CA TRP A 220 48.06 16.47 8.86
C TRP A 220 47.05 15.46 9.38
N ARG A 221 47.05 15.21 10.69
CA ARG A 221 46.07 14.34 11.32
C ARG A 221 44.65 14.93 11.25
N GLY A 222 44.51 16.24 11.46
CA GLY A 222 43.23 16.94 11.27
C GLY A 222 42.71 16.81 9.83
N ILE A 223 43.58 17.03 8.85
CA ILE A 223 43.24 16.87 7.42
C ILE A 223 42.84 15.42 7.11
N LEU A 224 43.58 14.44 7.62
CA LEU A 224 43.31 13.01 7.43
C LEU A 224 41.90 12.66 7.92
N PHE A 225 41.56 13.03 9.16
CA PHE A 225 40.25 12.74 9.74
C PHE A 225 39.12 13.48 9.03
N LEU A 226 39.34 14.74 8.62
CA LEU A 226 38.36 15.50 7.84
C LEU A 226 38.07 14.81 6.49
N LEU A 227 39.12 14.37 5.78
CA LEU A 227 38.97 13.68 4.50
C LEU A 227 38.27 12.33 4.66
N ILE A 228 38.63 11.52 5.66
CA ILE A 228 38.00 10.24 5.94
C ILE A 228 36.51 10.45 6.30
N GLY A 229 36.22 11.40 7.21
CA GLY A 229 34.83 11.70 7.59
C GLY A 229 33.99 12.17 6.41
N THR A 230 34.54 13.05 5.58
CA THR A 230 33.88 13.54 4.36
C THR A 230 33.62 12.39 3.38
N ALA A 231 34.61 11.53 3.16
CA ALA A 231 34.47 10.38 2.27
C ALA A 231 33.37 9.43 2.76
N ILE A 232 33.36 9.08 4.05
CA ILE A 232 32.32 8.23 4.65
C ILE A 232 30.94 8.88 4.52
N GLY A 233 30.82 10.18 4.82
CA GLY A 233 29.57 10.92 4.69
C GLY A 233 29.00 10.93 3.26
N LEU A 234 29.87 11.03 2.25
CA LEU A 234 29.48 10.99 0.84
C LEU A 234 29.18 9.56 0.33
N LEU A 235 29.77 8.53 0.95
CA LEU A 235 29.60 7.12 0.59
C LEU A 235 28.39 6.48 1.27
N ALA A 236 28.09 6.85 2.51
CA ALA A 236 26.99 6.31 3.30
C ALA A 236 25.64 6.29 2.56
N PRO A 237 25.13 7.39 1.97
CA PRO A 237 23.86 7.36 1.26
C PRO A 237 23.91 6.49 0.00
N ARG A 238 25.07 6.36 -0.66
CA ARG A 238 25.23 5.47 -1.82
C ARG A 238 25.17 4.00 -1.40
N LEU A 239 25.81 3.65 -0.29
CA LEU A 239 25.77 2.30 0.27
C LEU A 239 24.36 1.93 0.73
N VAL A 240 23.69 2.82 1.46
CA VAL A 240 22.30 2.61 1.90
C VAL A 240 21.38 2.41 0.70
N ARG A 241 21.48 3.25 -0.33
CA ARG A 241 20.72 3.07 -1.57
C ARG A 241 21.05 1.76 -2.30
N ARG A 242 22.29 1.28 -2.22
CA ARG A 242 22.69 0.02 -2.85
C ARG A 242 22.13 -1.19 -2.10
N VAL A 243 22.12 -1.15 -0.76
CA VAL A 243 21.56 -2.21 0.08
C VAL A 243 20.03 -2.21 0.03
N MET A 244 19.40 -1.04 -0.06
CA MET A 244 17.94 -0.89 -0.18
C MET A 244 17.40 -1.11 -1.60
N ARG A 245 18.25 -1.37 -2.60
CA ARG A 245 17.74 -1.81 -3.91
C ARG A 245 17.29 -3.26 -3.76
N PRO A 246 15.99 -3.58 -3.88
CA PRO A 246 15.55 -4.96 -3.85
C PRO A 246 16.26 -5.72 -4.97
N PRO A 247 16.65 -7.00 -4.74
CA PRO A 247 17.26 -7.81 -5.76
C PRO A 247 16.32 -7.88 -6.97
N SER A 248 16.78 -7.38 -8.11
CA SER A 248 16.07 -7.50 -9.37
C SER A 248 16.10 -8.97 -9.79
N TYR A 249 15.01 -9.71 -9.55
CA TYR A 249 14.87 -11.06 -10.09
C TYR A 249 14.58 -10.93 -11.59
N ARG A 250 15.53 -11.41 -12.39
CA ARG A 250 15.39 -11.69 -13.83
C ARG A 250 14.96 -13.13 -14.02
#